data_AF-A0A659UP62-F1
#
_entry.id   AF-A0A659UP62-F1
#
_cell.length_a   1.000
_cell.length_b   1.000
_cell.length_c   1.000
_cell.angle_alpha   90.00
_cell.angle_beta   90.00
_cell.angle_gamma   90.00
#
_symmetry.space_group_name_H-M   'P 1'
#
loop_
_entity.id
_entity.type
_entity.pdbx_description
1 polymer ?
#
loop_
_entity_poly.entity_id
_entity_poly.type
_entity_poly.pdbx_seq_one_letter_code
_entity_poly.pdbx_strand_id
1 'polypeptide(L)' 'LEAGRYFYAKVLASGEEVPCEVLVYPLHVDKVADRWKEKHSRIRKWVNSSEAVRMVNEPDLCQIIAYFCADPRRFS' A
#
# COMPACT_ATOMS: atom_id res chain seq x y z
N LEU A 1 8.14 10.37 6.82
CA LEU A 1 7.83 11.27 5.68
C LEU A 1 6.78 10.62 4.79
N GLU A 2 5.99 11.41 4.06
CA GLU A 2 5.05 10.88 3.06
C GLU A 2 5.82 10.33 1.84
N ALA A 3 5.44 9.14 1.36
CA ALA A 3 6.02 8.54 0.15
C ALA A 3 5.34 9.02 -1.14
N GLY A 4 4.07 9.40 -1.05
CA GLY A 4 3.29 9.96 -2.14
C GLY A 4 1.79 9.84 -1.89
N ARG A 5 1.00 10.22 -2.90
CA ARG A 5 -0.46 10.10 -2.89
C ARG A 5 -0.96 9.51 -4.19
N TYR A 6 -2.07 8.80 -4.12
CA TYR A 6 -2.81 8.35 -5.30
C TYR A 6 -4.31 8.45 -5.05
N PHE A 7 -5.10 8.40 -6.13
CA PHE A 7 -6.55 8.33 -6.03
C PHE A 7 -7.03 6.92 -6.36
N TYR A 8 -8.09 6.48 -5.68
CA TYR A 8 -8.86 5.31 -6.10
C TYR A 8 -10.36 5.58 -6.01
N ALA A 9 -11.14 4.83 -6.80
CA ALA A 9 -12.58 4.81 -6.69
C ALA A 9 -13.00 3.92 -5.51
N LYS A 10 -13.50 4.53 -4.43
CA LYS A 10 -14.04 3.80 -3.29
C LYS A 10 -15.52 3.52 -3.53
N VAL A 11 -15.86 2.25 -3.61
CA VAL A 11 -17.26 1.81 -3.66
C VAL A 11 -17.86 1.88 -2.26
N LEU A 12 -18.89 2.72 -2.08
CA LEU A 12 -19.66 2.83 -0.85
C LEU A 12 -20.65 1.65 -0.72
N ALA A 13 -21.21 1.46 0.47
CA ALA A 13 -22.23 0.43 0.69
C ALA A 13 -23.48 0.62 -0.19
N SER A 14 -23.72 1.84 -0.69
CA SER A 14 -24.78 2.17 -1.66
C SER A 14 -24.47 1.70 -3.08
N GLY A 15 -23.23 1.31 -3.38
CA GLY A 15 -22.75 1.03 -4.73
C GLY A 15 -22.21 2.27 -5.48
N GLU A 16 -22.28 3.45 -4.88
CA GLU A 16 -21.69 4.68 -5.43
C GLU A 16 -20.16 4.64 -5.36
N GLU A 17 -19.50 5.09 -6.43
CA GLU A 17 -18.05 5.26 -6.47
C GLU A 17 -17.67 6.70 -6.16
N VAL A 18 -16.88 6.90 -5.11
CA VAL A 18 -16.34 8.22 -4.74
C VAL A 18 -14.81 8.26 -4.91
N PRO A 19 -14.25 9.29 -5.54
CA PRO A 19 -12.81 9.46 -5.62
C PRO A 19 -12.24 9.73 -4.23
N CYS A 20 -11.28 8.91 -3.81
CA CYS A 20 -10.60 9.06 -2.52
C CYS A 20 -9.11 9.29 -2.73
N GLU A 21 -8.57 10.38 -2.18
CA GLU A 21 -7.12 10.58 -2.06
C GLU A 21 -6.57 9.68 -0.94
N VAL A 22 -5.50 8.95 -1.24
CA VAL A 22 -4.81 8.08 -0.30
C VAL A 22 -3.38 8.56 -0.15
N LEU A 23 -2.99 8.89 1.09
CA LEU A 23 -1.62 9.22 1.44
C LEU A 23 -0.87 7.93 1.81
N VAL A 24 0.32 7.75 1.24
CA VAL A 24 1.15 6.57 1.45
C VAL A 24 2.32 6.92 2.34
N TYR A 25 2.52 6.15 3.41
CA TYR A 25 3.63 6.32 4.34
C TYR A 25 4.39 5.00 4.48
N PRO A 26 5.74 5.02 4.41
CA PRO A 26 6.53 3.83 4.65
C PRO A 26 6.55 3.52 6.14
N LEU A 27 6.61 2.23 6.46
CA LEU A 27 6.67 1.71 7.83
C LEU A 27 7.86 0.76 7.93
N HIS A 28 8.80 1.06 8.82
CA HIS A 28 9.82 0.10 9.24
C HIS A 28 9.17 -0.93 10.17
N VAL A 29 9.27 -2.21 9.81
CA VAL A 29 8.59 -3.29 10.54
C VAL A 29 9.62 -4.17 11.24
N ASP A 30 9.73 -4.03 12.56
CA ASP A 30 10.60 -4.88 13.39
C ASP A 30 9.94 -6.20 13.79
N LYS A 31 8.62 -6.18 14.00
CA LYS A 31 7.83 -7.32 14.44
C LYS A 31 6.47 -7.33 13.77
N VAL A 32 5.98 -8.54 13.50
CA VAL A 32 4.68 -8.78 12.87
C VAL A 32 3.79 -9.51 13.88
N ALA A 33 2.60 -8.98 14.15
CA ALA A 33 1.68 -9.60 15.09
C ALA A 33 1.09 -10.92 14.53
N ASP A 34 1.08 -11.98 15.36
CA ASP A 34 0.52 -13.29 15.02
C ASP A 34 -1.01 -13.34 15.04
N ARG A 35 -1.64 -12.42 15.78
CA ARG A 35 -3.10 -12.27 15.91
C ARG A 35 -3.48 -10.83 15.56
N TRP A 36 -4.40 -10.66 14.62
CA TRP A 36 -4.97 -9.37 14.23
C TRP A 36 -6.42 -9.57 13.78
N LYS A 37 -7.23 -8.51 13.81
CA LYS A 37 -8.69 -8.57 13.61
C LYS A 37 -9.07 -9.20 12.27
N GLU A 38 -8.35 -8.87 11.20
CA GLU A 38 -8.63 -9.28 9.82
C GLU A 38 -7.91 -10.57 9.39
N LYS A 39 -7.28 -11.32 10.32
CA LYS A 39 -6.44 -12.49 9.98
C LYS A 39 -7.16 -13.56 9.16
N HIS A 40 -8.46 -13.72 9.36
CA HIS A 40 -9.28 -14.71 8.67
C HIS A 40 -9.85 -14.19 7.34
N SER A 41 -9.69 -12.90 7.05
CA SER A 41 -10.25 -12.25 5.85
C SER A 41 -9.17 -11.76 4.89
N ARG A 42 -7.90 -11.73 5.31
CA ARG A 42 -6.79 -11.23 4.50
C ARG A 42 -5.57 -12.13 4.62
N ILE A 43 -4.95 -12.41 3.47
CA ILE A 43 -3.65 -13.06 3.40
C ILE A 43 -2.57 -11.97 3.45
N ARG A 44 -1.56 -12.16 4.31
CA ARG A 44 -0.37 -11.30 4.38
C ARG A 44 0.80 -12.03 3.74
N LYS A 45 1.53 -11.35 2.85
CA LYS A 45 2.72 -11.89 2.16
C LYS A 45 3.83 -10.83 2.20
N TRP A 46 5.04 -11.25 2.54
CA TRP A 46 6.24 -10.47 2.26
C TRP A 46 6.74 -10.82 0.86
N VAL A 47 7.04 -9.81 0.07
CA VAL A 47 7.45 -9.94 -1.32
C VAL A 47 8.61 -9.01 -1.61
N ASN A 48 9.36 -9.30 -2.67
CA ASN A 48 10.37 -8.36 -3.15
C ASN A 48 9.71 -7.18 -3.90
N SER A 49 10.51 -6.15 -4.17
CA SER A 49 10.03 -4.91 -4.81
C SER A 49 9.37 -5.13 -6.17
N SER A 50 9.91 -6.03 -7.00
CA SER A 50 9.36 -6.31 -8.34
C SER A 50 8.00 -7.01 -8.27
N GLU A 51 7.86 -7.95 -7.35
CA GLU A 51 6.57 -8.60 -7.06
C GLU A 51 5.56 -7.59 -6.52
N ALA A 52 5.94 -6.74 -5.56
CA ALA A 52 5.05 -5.75 -4.95
C ALA A 52 4.42 -4.83 -6.00
N VAL A 53 5.23 -4.28 -6.91
CA VAL A 53 4.77 -3.41 -8.00
C VAL A 53 3.80 -4.13 -8.96
N ARG A 54 3.96 -5.44 -9.17
CA ARG A 54 3.06 -6.23 -10.04
C ARG A 54 1.75 -6.65 -9.37
N MET A 55 1.70 -6.62 -8.04
CA MET A 55 0.52 -7.03 -7.26
C MET A 55 -0.49 -5.90 -7.05
N VAL A 56 -0.14 -4.68 -7.46
CA VAL A 56 -0.97 -3.47 -7.31
C VAL A 56 -1.60 -3.12 -8.65
N ASN A 57 -2.87 -2.75 -8.63
CA ASN A 57 -3.61 -2.39 -9.84
C ASN A 57 -3.47 -0.91 -10.19
N GLU A 58 -3.29 -0.06 -9.19
CA GLU A 58 -3.22 1.39 -9.34
C GLU A 58 -1.82 1.82 -9.83
N PRO A 59 -1.69 2.35 -11.06
CA PRO A 59 -0.40 2.70 -11.64
C PRO A 59 0.40 3.72 -10.79
N ASP A 60 -0.30 4.67 -10.16
CA ASP A 60 0.30 5.68 -9.31
C ASP A 60 0.89 5.04 -8.02
N LEU A 61 0.17 4.09 -7.42
CA LEU A 61 0.68 3.35 -6.27
C LEU A 61 1.87 2.45 -6.66
N CYS A 62 1.84 1.84 -7.84
CA CYS A 62 2.98 1.11 -8.39
C CYS A 62 4.23 2.00 -8.48
N GLN A 63 4.09 3.23 -8.96
CA GLN A 63 5.19 4.20 -9.04
C GLN A 63 5.71 4.62 -7.67
N ILE A 64 4.82 4.87 -6.71
CA ILE A 64 5.21 5.23 -5.33
C ILE A 64 6.01 4.09 -4.69
N ILE A 65 5.55 2.85 -4.83
CA ILE A 65 6.26 1.67 -4.30
C ILE A 65 7.62 1.51 -4.98
N ALA A 66 7.68 1.61 -6.31
CA ALA A 66 8.93 1.50 -7.06
C ALA A 66 9.95 2.56 -6.63
N TYR A 67 9.51 3.80 -6.45
CA TYR A 67 10.36 4.91 -6.01
C TYR A 67 10.87 4.71 -4.59
N PHE A 68 10.00 4.32 -3.65
CA PHE A 68 10.41 3.99 -2.29
C PHE A 68 11.46 2.87 -2.27
N CYS A 69 11.24 1.80 -3.05
CA CYS A 69 12.15 0.66 -3.09
C CYS A 69 13.52 0.98 -3.73
N ALA A 70 13.61 2.01 -4.58
CA ALA A 70 14.87 2.44 -5.20
C ALA A 70 15.78 3.17 -4.19
N ASP A 71 15.21 3.92 -3.24
CA ASP A 71 15.95 4.60 -2.19
C ASP A 71 15.13 4.74 -0.88
N PRO A 72 15.04 3.67 -0.05
CA PRO A 72 14.25 3.70 1.18
C PRO A 72 14.78 4.70 2.23
N ARG A 73 16.08 5.00 2.19
CA ARG A 73 16.76 5.86 3.18
C ARG A 73 16.33 7.32 3.08
N ARG A 74 15.76 7.71 1.95
CA ARG A 74 15.18 9.04 1.76
C ARG A 74 13.95 9.29 2.64
N PHE A 75 13.34 8.25 3.20
CA PHE A 75 12.08 8.33 3.95
C PHE A 75 12.22 7.99 5.44
N SER A 76 13.42 7.64 5.89
CA SER A 76 13.79 7.38 7.30
C SER A 76 14.15 8.66 8.04
#